data_AF-A0A9X1NC47-F1
#
_entry.id   AF-A0A9X1NC47-F1
#
_cell.length_a   1.000
_cell.length_b   1.000
_cell.length_c   1.000
_cell.angle_alpha   90.00
_cell.angle_beta   90.00
_cell.angle_gamma   90.00
#
_symmetry.space_group_name_H-M   'P 1'
#
loop_
_entity.id
_entity.type
_entity.pdbx_description
1 polymer ?
#
loop_
_entity_poly.entity_id
_entity_poly.type
_entity_poly.pdbx_seq_one_letter_code
_entity_poly.pdbx_strand_id
1 'polypeptide(L)'
;MRMEENRARRVVDALRARGVDARMEKAGVYQFGLWIKITEGREAIWDTDGSAGLEAQVMRNGVLVGFVPTIPGSEDFDEAQVVDAISRTDYDQPIATQRRTAPAPAAPLPPEGGVFRRFLDGFRYRG
;
A
#
# COMPACT_ATOMS: atom_id res chain seq x y z
N MET A 1 -10.66 11.94 -8.83
CA MET A 1 -10.28 12.60 -7.56
C MET A 1 -10.80 11.92 -6.27
N ARG A 2 -12.11 11.72 -6.02
CA ARG A 2 -12.56 10.89 -4.86
C ARG A 2 -12.33 9.38 -5.04
N MET A 3 -12.26 8.92 -6.29
CA MET A 3 -12.13 7.50 -6.62
C MET A 3 -10.73 6.94 -6.34
N GLU A 4 -9.66 7.68 -6.68
CA GLU A 4 -8.28 7.24 -6.43
C GLU A 4 -7.95 7.17 -4.93
N GLU A 5 -8.35 8.16 -4.13
CA GLU A 5 -8.18 8.13 -2.67
C GLU A 5 -8.92 6.93 -2.03
N ASN A 6 -10.14 6.61 -2.51
CA ASN A 6 -10.88 5.44 -2.05
C ASN A 6 -10.21 4.12 -2.45
N ARG A 7 -9.60 4.06 -3.65
CA ARG A 7 -8.82 2.90 -4.10
C ARG A 7 -7.58 2.73 -3.23
N ALA A 8 -6.79 3.79 -3.05
CA ALA A 8 -5.60 3.77 -2.21
C ALA A 8 -5.93 3.31 -0.78
N ARG A 9 -7.03 3.81 -0.19
CA ARG A 9 -7.50 3.35 1.13
C ARG A 9 -7.81 1.85 1.16
N ARG A 10 -8.54 1.32 0.16
CA ARG A 10 -8.84 -0.13 0.10
C ARG A 10 -7.57 -0.97 -0.04
N VAL A 11 -6.60 -0.49 -0.81
CA VAL A 11 -5.29 -1.15 -0.95
C VAL A 11 -4.53 -1.14 0.37
N VAL A 12 -4.49 -0.02 1.10
CA VAL A 12 -3.89 0.05 2.45
C VAL A 12 -4.57 -0.96 3.38
N ASP A 13 -5.90 -0.98 3.44
CA ASP A 13 -6.63 -1.91 4.31
C ASP A 13 -6.30 -3.37 3.98
N ALA A 14 -6.23 -3.70 2.68
CA ALA A 14 -5.87 -5.04 2.21
C ALA A 14 -4.41 -5.43 2.51
N LEU A 15 -3.47 -4.49 2.41
CA LEU A 15 -2.06 -4.69 2.78
C LEU A 15 -1.92 -4.92 4.30
N ARG A 16 -2.58 -4.10 5.11
CA ARG A 16 -2.56 -4.22 6.58
C ARG A 16 -3.20 -5.52 7.07
N ALA A 17 -4.25 -5.99 6.39
CA ALA A 17 -4.84 -7.30 6.63
C ALA A 17 -3.88 -8.47 6.38
N ARG A 18 -2.83 -8.27 5.54
CA ARG A 18 -1.75 -9.24 5.28
C ARG A 18 -0.52 -9.03 6.17
N GLY A 19 -0.58 -8.10 7.13
CA GLY A 19 0.49 -7.76 8.05
C GLY A 19 1.56 -6.82 7.48
N VAL A 20 1.29 -6.18 6.34
CA VAL A 20 2.16 -5.13 5.78
C VAL A 20 1.80 -3.80 6.44
N ASP A 21 2.78 -3.12 7.06
CA ASP A 21 2.56 -1.82 7.69
C ASP A 21 2.50 -0.73 6.62
N ALA A 22 1.30 -0.55 6.06
CA ALA A 22 1.00 0.42 5.02
C ALA A 22 0.19 1.59 5.55
N ARG A 23 0.41 2.78 4.96
CA ARG A 23 -0.40 3.99 5.16
C ARG A 23 -0.57 4.74 3.85
N MET A 24 -1.55 5.63 3.79
CA MET A 24 -1.65 6.56 2.66
C MET A 24 -0.64 7.69 2.82
N GLU A 25 0.14 7.93 1.79
CA GLU A 25 1.05 9.08 1.69
C GLU A 25 0.40 10.13 0.78
N LYS A 26 0.20 11.34 1.30
CA LYS A 26 -0.27 12.48 0.50
C LYS A 26 0.94 13.24 -0.02
N ALA A 27 1.42 12.86 -1.20
CA ALA A 27 2.55 13.51 -1.86
C ALA A 27 2.21 14.91 -2.42
N GLY A 28 0.92 15.22 -2.58
CA GLY A 28 0.43 16.54 -2.98
C GLY A 28 -1.11 16.58 -3.05
N VAL A 29 -1.66 17.68 -3.59
CA VAL A 29 -3.13 17.87 -3.71
C VAL A 29 -3.78 16.84 -4.63
N TYR A 30 -3.02 16.27 -5.59
CA TYR A 30 -3.51 15.33 -6.61
C TYR A 30 -2.69 14.04 -6.72
N GLN A 31 -1.72 13.80 -5.83
CA GLN A 31 -0.85 12.63 -5.87
C GLN A 31 -0.99 11.84 -4.57
N PHE A 32 -1.52 10.61 -4.70
CA PHE A 32 -1.71 9.68 -3.59
C PHE A 32 -0.75 8.50 -3.79
N GLY A 33 0.16 8.32 -2.85
CA GLY A 33 1.04 7.18 -2.77
C GLY A 33 0.65 6.24 -1.63
N LEU A 34 1.18 5.03 -1.66
CA LEU A 34 1.17 4.13 -0.51
C LEU A 34 2.56 4.17 0.12
N TRP A 35 2.63 4.57 1.38
CA TRP A 35 3.85 4.40 2.15
C TRP A 35 3.81 3.06 2.87
N ILE A 36 4.93 2.35 2.84
CA ILE A 36 5.09 1.03 3.44
C ILE A 36 6.33 1.04 4.30
N LYS A 37 6.17 0.69 5.57
CA LYS A 37 7.29 0.51 6.48
C LYS A 37 8.05 -0.76 6.11
N ILE A 38 9.35 -0.63 5.98
CA ILE A 38 10.29 -1.75 5.88
C ILE A 38 11.13 -1.77 7.17
N THR A 39 11.95 -2.81 7.35
CA THR A 39 12.87 -2.93 8.48
C THR A 39 14.03 -1.92 8.38
N GLU A 40 14.69 -1.65 9.52
CA GLU A 40 15.95 -0.87 9.58
C GLU A 40 15.86 0.59 9.11
N GLY A 41 14.70 1.22 9.30
CA GLY A 41 14.46 2.61 8.90
C GLY A 41 14.29 2.80 7.40
N ARG A 42 14.05 1.70 6.66
CA ARG A 42 13.67 1.73 5.25
C ARG A 42 12.16 1.89 5.11
N GLU A 43 11.77 2.58 4.05
CA GLU A 43 10.40 2.90 3.73
C GLU A 43 10.23 2.82 2.21
N ALA A 44 9.11 2.27 1.72
CA ALA A 44 8.79 2.29 0.30
C ALA A 44 7.60 3.20 0.05
N ILE A 45 7.71 4.08 -0.94
CA ILE A 45 6.63 4.93 -1.42
C ILE A 45 6.24 4.42 -2.81
N TRP A 46 5.07 3.82 -2.89
CA TRP A 46 4.48 3.35 -4.14
C TRP A 46 3.61 4.43 -4.75
N ASP A 47 3.78 4.67 -6.04
CA ASP A 47 2.83 5.48 -6.79
C ASP A 47 1.57 4.65 -7.07
N THR A 48 0.41 5.24 -6.86
CA THR A 48 -0.88 4.62 -7.17
C THR A 48 -1.77 5.48 -8.04
N ASP A 49 -1.26 6.61 -8.54
CA ASP A 49 -2.03 7.54 -9.37
C ASP A 49 -2.38 6.95 -10.76
N GLY A 50 -1.75 5.83 -11.13
CA GLY A 50 -2.11 4.99 -12.27
C GLY A 50 -1.75 5.60 -13.62
N SER A 51 -1.01 6.71 -13.64
CA SER A 51 -0.68 7.43 -14.87
C SER A 51 0.45 6.80 -15.70
N ALA A 52 1.35 6.05 -15.05
CA ALA A 52 2.55 5.48 -15.69
C ALA A 52 2.84 4.02 -15.31
N GLY A 53 1.91 3.34 -14.63
CA GLY A 53 2.12 2.00 -14.06
C GLY A 53 2.60 2.03 -12.60
N LEU A 54 2.59 0.87 -11.96
CA LEU A 54 2.92 0.66 -10.56
C LEU A 54 4.44 0.57 -10.37
N GLU A 55 4.99 1.51 -9.62
CA GLU A 55 6.41 1.60 -9.26
C GLU A 55 6.60 2.12 -7.84
N ALA A 56 7.83 2.03 -7.31
CA ALA A 56 8.13 2.47 -5.95
C ALA A 56 9.52 3.06 -5.80
N GLN A 57 9.65 4.02 -4.89
CA GLN A 57 10.93 4.49 -4.38
C GLN A 57 11.18 3.90 -2.98
N VAL A 58 12.40 3.43 -2.74
CA VAL A 58 12.84 2.92 -1.43
C VAL A 58 13.74 3.96 -0.78
N MET A 59 13.28 4.49 0.33
CA MET A 59 13.94 5.51 1.13
C MET A 59 14.56 4.87 2.38
N ARG A 60 15.65 5.45 2.87
CA ARG A 60 16.20 5.17 4.20
C ARG A 60 16.55 6.49 4.87
N ASN A 61 15.90 6.80 5.98
CA ASN A 61 16.09 8.08 6.70
C ASN A 61 15.98 9.32 5.78
N GLY A 62 15.02 9.31 4.85
CA GLY A 62 14.81 10.41 3.90
C GLY A 62 15.76 10.45 2.70
N VAL A 63 16.66 9.48 2.55
CA VAL A 63 17.56 9.36 1.38
C VAL A 63 17.11 8.21 0.48
N LEU A 64 17.05 8.43 -0.84
CA LEU A 64 16.76 7.38 -1.83
C LEU A 64 17.88 6.33 -1.84
N VAL A 65 17.55 5.08 -1.56
CA VAL A 65 18.50 3.95 -1.51
C VAL A 65 18.17 2.84 -2.50
N GLY A 66 17.02 2.89 -3.16
CA GLY A 66 16.63 1.94 -4.19
C GLY A 66 15.28 2.29 -4.80
N PHE A 67 14.86 1.49 -5.77
CA PHE A 67 13.55 1.64 -6.40
C PHE A 67 13.05 0.29 -6.93
N VAL A 68 11.73 0.19 -7.10
CA VAL A 68 11.07 -0.85 -7.89
C VAL A 68 10.78 -0.21 -9.25
N PRO A 69 11.30 -0.76 -10.35
CA PRO A 69 10.96 -0.25 -11.68
C PRO A 69 9.46 -0.49 -11.95
N THR A 70 8.90 0.30 -12.86
CA THR A 70 7.54 0.12 -13.35
C THR A 70 7.29 -1.34 -13.72
N ILE A 71 6.25 -1.93 -13.12
CA ILE A 71 5.85 -3.30 -13.43
C ILE A 71 5.12 -3.29 -14.78
N PRO A 72 5.58 -4.06 -15.80
CA PRO A 72 4.90 -4.08 -17.09
C PRO A 72 3.44 -4.55 -16.99
N GLY A 73 2.50 -3.85 -17.64
CA GLY A 73 1.07 -4.19 -17.62
C GLY A 73 0.34 -3.75 -16.36
N SER A 74 1.01 -3.02 -15.45
CA SER A 74 0.43 -2.61 -14.17
C SER A 74 -0.43 -1.35 -14.24
N GLU A 75 -0.48 -0.68 -15.40
CA GLU A 75 -1.45 0.39 -15.65
C GLU A 75 -2.91 -0.10 -15.51
N ASP A 76 -3.16 -1.37 -15.79
CA ASP A 76 -4.49 -1.99 -15.78
C ASP A 76 -4.75 -2.83 -14.51
N PHE A 77 -3.85 -2.80 -13.52
CA PHE A 77 -4.01 -3.61 -12.32
C PHE A 77 -5.24 -3.21 -11.50
N ASP A 78 -6.04 -4.20 -11.13
CA ASP A 78 -7.04 -4.05 -10.09
C ASP A 78 -6.41 -3.93 -8.69
N GLU A 79 -7.22 -3.67 -7.69
CA GLU A 79 -6.76 -3.53 -6.30
C GLU A 79 -6.08 -4.79 -5.77
N ALA A 80 -6.58 -5.97 -6.14
CA ALA A 80 -6.01 -7.23 -5.66
C ALA A 80 -4.63 -7.48 -6.28
N GLN A 81 -4.45 -7.16 -7.56
CA GLN A 81 -3.19 -7.23 -8.29
C GLN A 81 -2.17 -6.24 -7.73
N VAL A 82 -2.57 -5.01 -7.39
CA VAL A 82 -1.69 -4.05 -6.71
C VAL A 82 -1.22 -4.59 -5.36
N VAL A 83 -2.15 -5.08 -4.51
CA VAL A 83 -1.78 -5.60 -3.19
C VAL A 83 -0.85 -6.81 -3.31
N ASP A 84 -1.12 -7.73 -4.25
CA ASP A 84 -0.27 -8.88 -4.52
C ASP A 84 1.13 -8.48 -5.02
N ALA A 85 1.20 -7.57 -5.99
CA ALA A 85 2.46 -7.03 -6.51
C ALA A 85 3.33 -6.43 -5.40
N ILE A 86 2.75 -5.54 -4.59
CA ILE A 86 3.42 -4.88 -3.46
C ILE A 86 3.90 -5.89 -2.42
N SER A 87 3.08 -6.89 -2.11
CA SER A 87 3.41 -7.93 -1.12
C SER A 87 4.56 -8.82 -1.60
N ARG A 88 4.68 -9.03 -2.92
CA ARG A 88 5.73 -9.86 -3.54
C ARG A 88 7.06 -9.13 -3.70
N THR A 89 7.11 -7.82 -3.61
CA THR A 89 8.34 -7.06 -3.84
C THR A 89 9.45 -7.41 -2.87
N ASP A 90 10.66 -7.61 -3.40
CA ASP A 90 11.89 -7.75 -2.61
C ASP A 90 12.54 -6.39 -2.35
N TYR A 91 12.27 -5.79 -1.18
CA TYR A 91 12.86 -4.50 -0.79
C TYR A 91 14.30 -4.58 -0.26
N ASP A 92 14.91 -5.77 -0.22
CA ASP A 92 16.31 -5.94 0.23
C ASP A 92 17.33 -5.72 -0.89
N GLN A 93 16.88 -5.58 -2.14
CA GLN A 93 17.76 -5.26 -3.27
C GLN A 93 17.69 -3.76 -3.63
N PRO A 94 18.82 -3.15 -4.06
CA PRO A 94 18.85 -1.75 -4.49
C PRO A 94 18.00 -1.50 -5.74
N ILE A 95 17.87 -2.51 -6.60
CA ILE A 95 16.81 -2.61 -7.61
C ILE A 95 15.89 -3.71 -7.15
N ALA A 96 14.78 -3.32 -6.53
CA ALA A 96 13.81 -4.26 -5.99
C ALA A 96 13.07 -4.94 -7.16
N THR A 97 13.12 -6.26 -7.21
CA THR A 97 12.38 -7.06 -8.20
C THR A 97 11.22 -7.77 -7.51
N GLN A 98 10.13 -8.02 -8.25
CA GLN A 98 9.05 -8.84 -7.73
C GLN A 98 9.53 -10.27 -7.48
N ARG A 99 9.33 -10.78 -6.26
CA ARG A 99 9.53 -12.20 -5.98
C ARG A 99 8.45 -13.00 -6.69
N ARG A 100 8.81 -14.20 -7.16
CA ARG A 100 7.86 -15.13 -7.80
C ARG A 100 6.70 -15.53 -6.89
N THR A 101 6.90 -15.51 -5.58
CA THR A 101 5.93 -15.92 -4.57
C THR A 101 5.87 -14.87 -3.46
N ALA A 102 4.66 -14.56 -2.98
CA ALA A 102 4.48 -13.66 -1.85
C ALA A 102 5.06 -14.29 -0.57
N PRO A 103 5.68 -13.50 0.33
CA PRO A 103 6.00 -13.96 1.67
C PRO A 103 4.75 -14.44 2.40
N ALA A 104 4.92 -15.35 3.37
CA ALA A 104 3.81 -15.77 4.21
C ALA A 104 3.19 -14.56 4.92
N PRO A 105 1.85 -14.47 5.04
CA PRO A 105 1.19 -13.36 5.72
C PRO A 105 1.69 -13.23 7.16
N ALA A 106 2.00 -12.01 7.58
CA ALA A 106 2.28 -11.71 8.99
C ALA A 106 0.98 -11.46 9.76
N ALA A 107 1.07 -11.31 11.08
CA ALA A 107 -0.09 -10.98 11.91
C ALA A 107 -0.76 -9.68 11.40
N PRO A 108 -2.09 -9.63 11.26
CA PRO A 108 -2.79 -8.46 10.74
C PRO A 108 -2.55 -7.22 11.59
N LEU A 109 -2.36 -6.08 10.95
CA LEU A 109 -2.25 -4.78 11.62
C LEU A 109 -3.63 -4.09 11.67
N PRO A 110 -3.96 -3.35 12.76
CA PRO A 110 -5.22 -2.62 12.84
C PRO A 110 -5.29 -1.57 11.72
N PRO A 111 -6.46 -1.36 11.08
CA PRO A 111 -6.60 -0.36 10.02
C PRO A 111 -6.27 1.06 10.53
N GLU A 112 -5.77 1.92 9.65
CA GLU A 112 -5.54 3.33 10.00
C GLU A 112 -6.89 4.06 10.22
N GLY A 113 -6.99 4.82 11.31
CA GLY A 113 -8.25 5.48 11.71
C GLY A 113 -8.97 4.81 12.88
N GLY A 114 -8.20 4.36 13.89
CA GLY A 114 -8.70 3.66 15.07
C GLY A 114 -9.95 4.25 15.73
N VAL A 115 -10.73 3.33 16.32
CA VAL A 115 -11.90 3.47 17.23
C VAL A 115 -13.26 4.01 16.73
N PHE A 116 -13.41 4.60 15.55
CA PHE A 116 -14.74 5.12 15.14
C PHE A 116 -15.76 4.09 14.60
N ARG A 117 -15.38 2.82 14.42
CA ARG A 117 -16.26 1.81 13.78
C ARG A 117 -17.04 0.90 14.74
N ARG A 118 -17.08 1.18 16.05
CA ARG A 118 -17.86 0.36 17.01
C ARG A 118 -19.20 0.97 17.48
N PHE A 119 -19.69 2.02 16.83
CA PHE A 119 -20.92 2.72 17.28
C PHE A 119 -22.10 2.77 16.29
N LEU A 120 -22.04 2.13 15.11
CA LEU A 120 -23.16 2.19 14.15
C LEU A 120 -24.03 0.93 14.06
N ASP A 121 -23.77 -0.13 14.83
CA ASP A 121 -24.64 -1.33 14.89
C ASP A 121 -25.79 -1.21 15.90
N GLY A 122 -26.09 0.02 16.37
CA GLY A 122 -26.89 0.28 17.56
C GLY A 122 -28.31 0.82 17.37
N PHE A 123 -28.91 0.81 16.17
CA PHE A 123 -30.32 1.18 16.02
C PHE A 123 -31.15 0.01 15.48
N ARG A 124 -31.69 -0.72 16.48
CA ARG A 124 -32.63 -1.84 16.38
C ARG A 124 -33.83 -1.51 15.50
N TYR A 125 -34.19 -2.49 14.67
CA TYR A 125 -35.58 -2.84 14.36
C TYR A 125 -36.41 -2.94 15.66
N ARG A 126 -37.42 -2.09 15.80
CA ARG A 126 -38.74 -2.44 16.38
C ARG A 126 -39.73 -1.30 16.15
N GLY A 127 -40.87 -1.63 15.54
CA GLY A 127 -41.99 -0.73 15.28
C GLY A 127 -42.76 -1.21 14.08
#